data_AF-A0A8X6YWN7-F1
#
_entry.id   AF-A0A8X6YWN7-F1
#
_cell.length_a   1.000
_cell.length_b   1.000
_cell.length_c   1.000
_cell.angle_alpha   90.00
_cell.angle_beta   90.00
_cell.angle_gamma   90.00
#
_symmetry.space_group_name_H-M   'P 1'
#
loop_
_entity.id
_entity.type
_entity.pdbx_description
1 polymer ?
#
loop_
_entity_poly.entity_id
_entity_poly.type
_entity_poly.pdbx_seq_one_letter_code
_entity_poly.pdbx_strand_id
1 'polypeptide(L)'
;MLAKIKGRKRHIIVDTVGLVIAAEVHSASIQDRDSALNLFAQAKCKVPTLRKFFADQGYIGKLQNRCLLETGCLLTIAKKIVDTGFQVIPKRWIVERTFAWLSNFRVSVQRSGRKCLNKQNC
;
A
#
# COMPACT_ATOMS: atom_id res chain seq x y z
N MET A 1 -4.79 17.61 27.93
CA MET A 1 -5.70 16.97 26.95
C MET A 1 -5.10 17.17 25.55
N LEU A 2 -4.16 16.32 25.13
CA LEU A 2 -3.38 16.53 23.90
C LEU A 2 -4.14 15.94 22.70
N ALA A 3 -4.41 16.78 21.71
CA ALA A 3 -5.10 16.39 20.48
C ALA A 3 -4.38 15.22 19.79
N LYS A 4 -5.13 14.12 19.62
CA LYS A 4 -4.72 12.92 18.88
C LYS A 4 -4.50 13.31 17.42
N ILE A 5 -3.24 13.43 17.00
CA ILE A 5 -2.91 13.70 15.60
C ILE A 5 -3.43 12.53 14.76
N LYS A 6 -4.47 12.76 13.96
CA LYS A 6 -5.09 11.77 13.08
C LYS A 6 -4.07 11.41 11.99
N GLY A 7 -3.56 10.17 12.00
CA GLY A 7 -2.64 9.69 10.96
C GLY A 7 -3.27 9.78 9.57
N ARG A 8 -2.44 9.90 8.53
CA ARG A 8 -2.86 9.86 7.12
C ARG A 8 -2.24 8.64 6.44
N LYS A 9 -3.05 7.85 5.74
CA LYS A 9 -2.62 6.71 4.92
C LYS A 9 -2.53 7.14 3.47
N ARG A 10 -1.51 6.68 2.75
CA ARG A 10 -1.28 7.01 1.35
C ARG A 10 -1.28 5.71 0.57
N HIS A 11 -2.08 5.64 -0.48
CA HIS A 11 -2.09 4.52 -1.42
C HIS A 11 -1.64 5.02 -2.78
N ILE A 12 -0.77 4.25 -3.43
CA ILE A 12 -0.30 4.56 -4.78
C ILE A 12 -0.42 3.31 -5.64
N ILE A 13 -0.71 3.51 -6.92
CA ILE A 13 -0.59 2.52 -7.97
C ILE A 13 0.52 2.98 -8.88
N VAL A 14 1.48 2.10 -9.08
CA VAL A 14 2.65 2.34 -9.93
C VAL A 14 2.70 1.28 -11.03
N ASP A 15 3.26 1.67 -12.17
CA ASP A 15 3.63 0.72 -13.21
C ASP A 15 4.90 -0.07 -12.84
N THR A 16 5.23 -1.08 -13.64
CA THR A 16 6.41 -1.95 -13.54
C THR A 16 7.74 -1.21 -13.44
N VAL A 17 7.85 -0.02 -14.06
CA VAL A 17 9.05 0.83 -13.99
C VAL A 17 9.05 1.80 -12.81
N GLY A 18 7.93 1.91 -12.07
CA GLY A 18 7.78 2.79 -10.90
C GLY A 18 7.09 4.13 -11.15
N LEU A 19 6.53 4.34 -12.35
CA LEU A 19 5.73 5.53 -12.68
C LEU A 19 4.38 5.51 -11.96
N VAL A 20 4.00 6.60 -11.30
CA VAL A 20 2.75 6.71 -10.55
C VAL A 20 1.58 6.92 -11.51
N ILE A 21 0.61 5.99 -11.50
CA ILE A 21 -0.61 6.05 -12.29
C ILE A 21 -1.72 6.76 -11.49
N ALA A 22 -1.90 6.34 -10.24
CA ALA A 22 -2.91 6.90 -9.34
C ALA A 22 -2.36 6.97 -7.92
N ALA A 23 -2.80 7.96 -7.15
CA ALA A 23 -2.42 8.13 -5.75
C ALA A 23 -3.58 8.75 -4.97
N GLU A 24 -3.86 8.23 -3.78
CA GLU A 24 -4.95 8.71 -2.92
C GLU A 24 -4.50 8.74 -1.46
N VAL A 25 -5.02 9.71 -0.69
CA VAL A 25 -4.70 9.89 0.72
C VAL A 25 -5.97 9.79 1.54
N HIS A 26 -5.99 8.88 2.51
CA HIS A 26 -7.13 8.65 3.38
C HIS A 26 -6.77 8.95 4.84
N SER A 27 -7.79 9.20 5.64
CA SER A 27 -7.67 9.20 7.10
C SER A 27 -7.21 7.81 7.57
N ALA A 28 -6.36 7.76 8.61
CA ALA A 28 -5.91 6.50 9.21
C ALA A 28 -7.05 5.64 9.77
N SER A 29 -8.25 6.21 9.95
CA SER A 29 -9.45 5.48 10.37
C SER A 29 -10.02 4.57 9.28
N ILE A 30 -9.71 4.82 8.01
CA ILE A 30 -10.22 4.03 6.89
C ILE A 30 -9.33 2.79 6.70
N GLN A 31 -9.98 1.64 6.50
CA GLN A 31 -9.28 0.40 6.23
C GLN A 31 -8.78 0.38 4.78
N ASP A 32 -7.59 -0.18 4.59
CA ASP A 32 -6.89 -0.13 3.30
C ASP A 32 -7.69 -0.81 2.17
N ARG A 33 -8.51 -1.80 2.54
CA ARG A 33 -9.42 -2.49 1.61
C ARG A 33 -10.49 -1.58 1.00
N ASP A 34 -10.99 -0.63 1.76
CA ASP A 34 -12.10 0.23 1.30
C ASP A 34 -11.58 1.44 0.54
N SER A 35 -10.39 1.93 0.91
CA SER A 35 -9.70 2.97 0.15
C SER A 35 -9.18 2.50 -1.22
N ALA A 36 -8.78 1.23 -1.36
CA ALA A 36 -8.16 0.75 -2.60
C ALA A 36 -9.08 0.68 -3.83
N LEU A 37 -10.39 0.57 -3.66
CA LEU A 37 -11.30 0.48 -4.81
C LEU A 37 -11.27 1.72 -5.69
N ASN A 38 -11.44 2.88 -5.05
CA ASN A 38 -11.47 4.16 -5.76
C ASN A 38 -10.17 4.36 -6.54
N LEU A 39 -9.06 3.97 -5.92
CA LEU A 39 -7.74 3.98 -6.53
C LEU A 39 -7.65 3.04 -7.75
N PHE A 40 -8.19 1.82 -7.67
CA PHE A 40 -8.22 0.89 -8.81
C PHE A 40 -9.08 1.42 -9.96
N ALA A 41 -10.24 1.98 -9.67
CA ALA A 41 -11.13 2.58 -10.67
C ALA A 41 -10.43 3.76 -11.38
N GLN A 42 -9.77 4.65 -10.63
CA GLN A 42 -8.99 5.74 -11.20
C GLN A 42 -7.84 5.24 -12.09
N ALA A 43 -7.11 4.21 -11.65
CA ALA A 43 -6.04 3.62 -12.45
C ALA A 43 -6.55 2.99 -13.75
N LYS A 44 -7.69 2.30 -13.70
CA LYS A 44 -8.33 1.69 -14.87
C LYS A 44 -8.87 2.75 -15.84
N CYS A 45 -9.41 3.84 -15.34
CA CYS A 45 -9.86 4.97 -16.15
C CYS A 45 -8.68 5.63 -16.89
N LYS A 46 -7.55 5.84 -16.21
CA LYS A 46 -6.33 6.39 -16.80
C LYS A 46 -5.63 5.44 -17.77
N VAL A 47 -5.67 4.14 -17.47
CA VAL A 47 -5.02 3.10 -18.27
C VAL A 47 -6.04 2.00 -18.58
N PRO A 48 -6.86 2.17 -19.64
CA PRO A 48 -7.90 1.20 -19.99
C PRO A 48 -7.35 -0.19 -20.34
N THR A 49 -6.10 -0.27 -20.81
CA THR A 49 -5.39 -1.51 -21.16
C THR A 49 -4.93 -2.33 -19.96
N LEU A 50 -5.07 -1.80 -18.73
CA LEU A 50 -4.63 -2.47 -17.52
C LEU A 50 -5.43 -3.76 -17.28
N ARG A 51 -4.74 -4.89 -17.04
CA ARG A 51 -5.36 -6.21 -16.87
C ARG A 51 -5.23 -6.78 -15.46
N LYS A 52 -4.20 -6.36 -14.73
CA LYS A 52 -3.79 -7.04 -13.50
C LYS A 52 -3.18 -6.07 -12.50
N PHE A 53 -3.59 -6.19 -11.25
CA PHE A 53 -3.00 -5.50 -10.11
C PHE A 53 -2.22 -6.49 -9.24
N PHE A 54 -1.17 -5.97 -8.60
CA PHE A 54 -0.41 -6.69 -7.57
C PHE A 54 -0.55 -5.92 -6.26
N ALA A 55 -0.88 -6.63 -5.18
CA ALA A 55 -1.03 -6.04 -3.86
C ALA A 55 -0.46 -6.93 -2.76
N ASP A 56 -0.25 -6.34 -1.60
CA ASP A 56 0.25 -7.03 -0.42
C ASP A 56 -0.85 -7.75 0.37
N GLN A 57 -0.46 -8.55 1.34
CA GLN A 57 -1.38 -9.33 2.17
C GLN A 57 -2.36 -8.48 3.00
N GLY A 58 -2.08 -7.20 3.22
CA GLY A 58 -3.02 -6.27 3.85
C GLY A 58 -4.33 -6.10 3.06
N TYR A 59 -4.34 -6.53 1.80
CA TYR A 59 -5.47 -6.44 0.87
C TYR A 59 -6.23 -7.77 0.70
N ILE A 60 -5.96 -8.77 1.54
CA ILE A 60 -6.65 -10.07 1.52
C ILE A 60 -8.15 -9.93 1.80
N GLY A 61 -8.94 -10.75 1.10
CA GLY A 61 -10.36 -10.95 1.37
C GLY A 61 -11.25 -10.52 0.20
N LYS A 62 -12.41 -9.94 0.51
CA LYS A 62 -13.45 -9.57 -0.47
C LYS A 62 -13.02 -8.56 -1.54
N LEU A 63 -11.84 -7.95 -1.38
CA LEU A 63 -11.32 -6.94 -2.30
C LEU A 63 -11.00 -7.50 -3.68
N GLN A 64 -10.54 -8.76 -3.80
CA GLN A 64 -10.21 -9.35 -5.10
C GLN A 64 -11.46 -9.44 -6.00
N ASN A 65 -12.56 -9.91 -5.42
CA ASN A 65 -13.84 -10.01 -6.13
C ASN A 65 -14.38 -8.62 -6.48
N ARG A 66 -14.34 -7.66 -5.54
CA ARG A 66 -14.77 -6.28 -5.82
C ARG A 66 -13.93 -5.61 -6.90
N CYS A 67 -12.60 -5.79 -6.87
CA CYS A 67 -11.70 -5.25 -7.89
C CYS A 67 -12.05 -5.82 -9.27
N LEU A 68 -12.30 -7.12 -9.37
CA LEU A 68 -12.69 -7.76 -10.62
C LEU A 68 -14.05 -7.23 -11.13
N LEU A 69 -15.03 -7.08 -10.25
CA LEU A 69 -16.36 -6.57 -10.63
C LEU A 69 -16.33 -5.11 -11.07
N GLU A 70 -15.56 -4.25 -10.40
CA GLU A 70 -15.53 -2.81 -10.68
C GLU A 70 -14.61 -2.44 -11.85
N THR A 71 -13.49 -3.16 -12.02
CA THR A 71 -12.45 -2.78 -12.98
C THR A 71 -12.20 -3.81 -14.07
N GLY A 72 -12.78 -5.02 -13.97
CA GLY A 72 -12.48 -6.14 -14.85
C GLY A 72 -11.03 -6.65 -14.72
N CYS A 73 -10.28 -6.21 -13.71
CA CYS A 73 -8.87 -6.54 -13.54
C CYS A 73 -8.66 -7.59 -12.45
N LEU A 74 -7.67 -8.47 -12.64
CA LEU A 74 -7.31 -9.47 -11.64
C LEU A 74 -6.41 -8.86 -10.55
N LEU A 75 -6.81 -8.98 -9.28
CA LEU A 75 -5.98 -8.60 -8.14
C LEU A 75 -5.20 -9.82 -7.61
N THR A 76 -3.89 -9.86 -7.87
CA THR A 76 -3.00 -10.89 -7.33
C THR A 76 -2.34 -10.40 -6.05
N ILE A 77 -2.57 -11.15 -4.97
CA ILE A 77 -1.99 -10.85 -3.67
C ILE A 77 -0.67 -11.60 -3.52
N ALA A 78 0.39 -10.88 -3.17
CA ALA A 78 1.68 -11.48 -2.87
C ALA A 78 1.57 -12.37 -1.62
N LYS A 79 1.98 -13.63 -1.76
CA LYS A 79 1.98 -14.57 -0.63
C LYS A 79 3.12 -14.26 0.33
N LYS A 80 2.92 -14.54 1.63
CA LYS A 80 4.01 -14.54 2.60
C LYS A 80 4.93 -15.70 2.27
N ILE A 81 6.22 -15.43 2.19
CA ILE A 81 7.22 -16.50 2.21
C ILE A 81 7.35 -16.92 3.68
N VAL A 82 7.11 -18.20 3.97
CA VAL A 82 7.09 -18.77 5.33
C VAL A 82 8.43 -19.41 5.70
N ASP A 83 9.35 -19.51 4.73
CA ASP A 83 10.65 -20.15 4.91
C ASP A 83 11.64 -19.28 5.71
N THR A 84 12.56 -19.94 6.39
CA THR A 84 13.65 -19.31 7.14
C THR A 84 14.71 -18.75 6.19
N GLY A 85 14.60 -17.46 5.85
CA GLY A 85 15.63 -16.73 5.10
C GLY A 85 15.11 -15.44 4.45
N PHE A 86 16.02 -14.58 3.98
CA PHE A 86 15.66 -13.42 3.17
C PHE A 86 15.39 -13.87 1.73
N GLN A 87 14.14 -13.82 1.30
CA GLN A 87 13.75 -14.08 -0.08
C GLN A 87 13.10 -12.85 -0.70
N VAL A 88 13.47 -12.57 -1.96
CA VAL A 88 12.96 -11.40 -2.68
C VAL A 88 11.55 -11.69 -3.20
N ILE A 89 10.56 -10.97 -2.67
CA ILE A 89 9.20 -11.00 -3.22
C ILE A 89 9.21 -10.20 -4.53
N PRO A 90 8.92 -10.83 -5.69
CA PRO A 90 8.96 -10.14 -6.96
C PRO A 90 7.94 -9.00 -6.98
N LYS A 91 8.37 -7.83 -7.52
CA LYS A 91 7.57 -6.61 -7.77
C LYS A 91 7.18 -5.75 -6.57
N ARG A 92 7.34 -6.23 -5.33
CA ARG A 92 7.04 -5.43 -4.12
C ARG A 92 7.94 -4.21 -3.98
N TRP A 93 9.22 -4.38 -4.29
CA TRP A 93 10.26 -3.35 -4.16
C TRP A 93 10.00 -2.09 -5.02
N ILE A 94 9.20 -2.21 -6.10
CA ILE A 94 8.90 -1.09 -7.00
C ILE A 94 8.12 -0.01 -6.26
N VAL A 95 7.07 -0.40 -5.53
CA VAL A 95 6.21 0.51 -4.75
C VAL A 95 7.01 1.14 -3.60
N GLU A 96 7.79 0.33 -2.88
CA GLU A 96 8.62 0.79 -1.77
C GLU A 96 9.70 1.76 -2.24
N ARG A 97 10.35 1.49 -3.38
CA ARG A 97 11.31 2.41 -4.02
C ARG A 97 10.65 3.73 -4.41
N THR A 98 9.48 3.69 -5.06
CA THR A 98 8.76 4.92 -5.42
C THR A 98 8.39 5.72 -4.17
N PHE A 99 7.96 5.07 -3.08
CA PHE A 99 7.74 5.75 -1.81
C PHE A 99 9.02 6.33 -1.21
N ALA A 100 10.15 5.63 -1.30
CA ALA A 100 11.44 6.13 -0.83
C ALA A 100 11.86 7.40 -1.57
N TRP A 101 11.70 7.43 -2.90
CA TRP A 101 11.95 8.64 -3.70
C TRP A 101 11.01 9.78 -3.32
N LEU A 102 9.70 9.52 -3.26
CA LEU A 102 8.71 10.54 -2.88
C LEU A 102 8.90 11.06 -1.45
N SER A 103 9.45 10.25 -0.56
CA SER A 103 9.75 10.63 0.82
C SER A 103 11.06 11.40 0.94
N ASN A 104 12.07 11.08 0.12
CA ASN A 104 13.34 11.83 0.10
C ASN A 104 13.20 13.26 -0.45
N PHE A 105 12.20 13.54 -1.29
CA PHE A 105 11.89 14.90 -1.73
C PHE A 105 10.91 15.66 -0.79
N ARG A 106 10.64 15.13 0.42
CA ARG A 106 9.80 15.78 1.44
C ARG A 106 10.51 15.88 2.79
N VAL A 107 10.78 17.12 3.18
CA VAL A 107 11.21 17.58 4.51
C VAL A 107 10.50 16.81 5.64
N SER A 108 11.31 16.18 6.50
CA SER A 108 11.15 15.88 7.92
C SER A 108 9.72 15.70 8.47
N VAL A 109 9.34 14.46 8.78
CA VAL A 109 9.09 13.95 10.16
C VAL A 109 8.77 12.47 10.03
N GLN A 110 9.83 11.67 9.98
CA GLN A 110 9.77 10.24 10.24
C GLN A 110 10.22 10.05 11.69
N ARG A 111 9.33 10.30 12.66
CA ARG A 111 9.52 9.69 13.98
C ARG A 111 8.97 8.27 13.91
N SER A 112 9.82 7.36 13.42
CA SER A 112 9.65 5.94 13.64
C SER A 112 9.69 5.71 15.16
N GLY A 113 8.54 5.44 15.77
CA GLY A 113 8.48 4.85 17.10
C GLY A 113 8.90 3.38 17.03
N ARG A 114 10.19 3.10 16.82
CA ARG A 114 10.78 1.86 17.31
C ARG A 114 10.92 2.01 18.82
N LYS A 115 10.04 1.37 19.58
CA LYS A 115 10.37 0.92 20.92
C LYS A 115 10.13 -0.59 20.99
N CYS A 116 11.12 -1.34 20.56
CA CYS A 116 11.46 -2.57 21.25
C CYS A 116 12.29 -2.15 22.46
N LEU A 117 11.80 -2.41 23.68
CA LEU A 117 12.59 -2.87 24.82
C LEU A 117 11.64 -3.07 26.01
N ASN A 118 11.48 -4.34 26.37
CA ASN A 118 11.04 -4.80 27.68
C ASN A 118 11.86 -4.12 28.80
N LYS A 119 11.17 -3.71 29.86
CA LYS A 119 11.60 -3.71 31.28
C LYS A 119 10.32 -3.48 32.08
N GLN A 120 9.75 -4.53 32.68
CA GLN A 120 9.99 -4.97 34.06
C GLN A 120 9.68 -3.88 35.11
N ASN A 121 8.70 -4.20 35.96
CA ASN A 121 8.49 -3.77 37.35
C ASN A 121 8.25 -2.28 37.65
N CYS A 122 6.98 -1.94 37.86
CA CYS A 122 6.42 -1.30 39.07
C CYS A 122 4.88 -1.34 39.00
#